data_AF-A0A530H2I6-F1
#
_entry.id   AF-A0A530H2I6-F1
#
_cell.length_a   1.000
_cell.length_b   1.000
_cell.length_c   1.000
_cell.angle_alpha   90.00
_cell.angle_beta   90.00
_cell.angle_gamma   90.00
#
_symmetry.space_group_name_H-M   'P 1'
#
loop_
_entity.id
_entity.type
_entity.pdbx_description
1 polymer ?
#
loop_
_entity_poly.entity_id
_entity_poly.type
_entity_poly.pdbx_seq_one_letter_code
_entity_poly.pdbx_strand_id
1 'polypeptide(L)' 'MHRISWRIVLAATLLMSSLVRASADDGAIIDRWYSALLVADRTELSDLLADDVRMKLDDIGVVQTKEDFIASIDEWQG' A
#
# COMPACT_ATOMS: atom_id res chain seq x y z
N MET A 1 -17.12 -20.88 38.71
CA MET A 1 -17.89 -19.91 37.89
C MET A 1 -17.06 -18.66 37.52
N HIS A 2 -16.27 -18.09 38.43
CA HIS A 2 -15.42 -16.89 38.18
C HIS A 2 -14.33 -17.03 37.09
N ARG A 3 -13.74 -18.22 36.91
CA ARG A 3 -12.67 -18.45 35.92
C ARG A 3 -13.18 -18.62 34.49
N ILE A 4 -14.42 -19.10 34.33
CA ILE A 4 -15.03 -19.32 33.01
C ILE A 4 -15.56 -18.00 32.46
N SER A 5 -16.21 -17.18 33.30
CA SER A 5 -16.63 -15.82 32.92
C SER A 5 -15.43 -14.95 32.53
N TRP A 6 -14.31 -15.05 33.26
CA TRP A 6 -13.08 -14.33 32.90
C TRP A 6 -12.53 -14.72 31.52
N ARG A 7 -12.51 -16.02 31.20
CA ARG A 7 -12.03 -16.50 29.89
C ARG A 7 -12.93 -16.04 28.74
N ILE A 8 -14.24 -16.00 28.96
CA ILE A 8 -15.21 -15.52 27.96
C ILE A 8 -15.03 -14.02 27.72
N VAL A 9 -14.87 -13.23 28.78
CA VAL A 9 -14.60 -11.79 28.67
C VAL A 9 -13.29 -11.55 27.90
N LEU A 10 -12.22 -12.29 28.22
CA LEU A 10 -10.92 -12.12 27.57
C LEU A 10 -10.95 -12.50 26.09
N ALA A 11 -11.64 -13.58 25.73
CA ALA A 11 -11.84 -13.98 24.34
C ALA A 11 -12.67 -12.95 23.55
N ALA A 12 -13.72 -12.40 24.15
CA ALA A 12 -14.52 -11.35 23.53
C ALA A 12 -13.71 -10.06 23.29
N THR A 13 -12.86 -9.67 24.25
CA THR A 13 -11.97 -8.51 24.11
C THR A 13 -10.93 -8.71 23.00
N LEU A 14 -10.34 -9.90 22.90
CA LEU A 14 -9.40 -10.24 21.81
C LEU A 14 -10.08 -10.26 20.44
N LEU A 15 -11.31 -10.76 20.36
CA LEU A 15 -12.09 -10.72 19.12
C LEU A 15 -12.38 -9.27 18.70
N MET A 16 -12.77 -8.42 19.65
CA MET A 16 -13.01 -7.00 19.40
C MET A 16 -11.75 -6.27 18.93
N SER A 17 -10.55 -6.63 19.42
CA SER A 17 -9.30 -6.03 18.91
C SER A 17 -8.98 -6.41 17.46
N SER A 18 -9.50 -7.53 16.94
CA SER A 18 -9.32 -7.91 15.53
C SER A 18 -10.17 -7.10 14.56
N LEU A 19 -11.13 -6.32 15.06
CA LEU A 19 -11.95 -5.40 14.28
C LEU A 19 -11.25 -4.07 13.99
N VAL A 20 -10.13 -3.79 14.66
CA VAL A 20 -9.27 -2.65 14.32
C VAL A 20 -8.63 -2.97 12.98
N ARG A 21 -9.19 -2.41 11.92
CA ARG A 21 -8.61 -2.48 10.59
C ARG A 21 -7.25 -1.77 10.67
N ALA A 22 -6.17 -2.48 10.38
CA ALA A 22 -4.89 -1.84 10.09
C ALA A 22 -5.07 -1.06 8.79
N SER A 23 -5.52 0.18 8.88
CA SER A 23 -5.38 1.13 7.78
C SER A 23 -3.89 1.42 7.70
N ALA A 24 -3.28 1.19 6.54
CA ALA A 24 -2.05 1.88 6.26
C ALA A 24 -2.34 3.38 6.45
N ASP A 25 -1.45 4.07 7.15
CA ASP A 25 -1.56 5.52 7.26
C ASP A 25 -1.48 6.05 5.82
N ASP A 26 -2.61 6.49 5.28
CA ASP A 26 -2.72 6.89 3.88
C ASP A 26 -1.72 8.02 3.58
N GLY A 27 -1.42 8.86 4.57
CA GLY A 27 -0.36 9.88 4.50
C GLY A 27 1.02 9.25 4.29
N ALA A 28 1.35 8.23 5.08
CA ALA A 28 2.61 7.51 4.96
C ALA A 28 2.75 6.77 3.61
N ILE A 29 1.65 6.23 3.05
CA ILE A 29 1.69 5.62 1.70
C ILE A 29 1.96 6.68 0.64
N ILE A 30 1.26 7.81 0.69
CA ILE A 30 1.41 8.89 -0.29
C ILE A 30 2.83 9.47 -0.24
N ASP A 31 3.36 9.69 0.96
CA ASP A 31 4.73 10.17 1.15
C ASP A 31 5.76 9.18 0.62
N ARG A 32 5.56 7.87 0.85
CA ARG A 32 6.40 6.80 0.32
C ARG A 32 6.37 6.76 -1.20
N TRP A 33 5.18 6.91 -1.81
CA TRP A 33 5.00 7.00 -3.25
C TRP A 33 5.77 8.16 -3.87
N TYR A 34 5.61 9.38 -3.33
CA TYR A 34 6.33 10.54 -3.86
C TYR A 34 7.84 10.47 -3.62
N SER A 35 8.27 9.92 -2.49
CA SER A 35 9.69 9.72 -2.19
C SER A 35 10.34 8.76 -3.20
N ALA A 36 9.66 7.67 -3.54
CA ALA A 36 10.15 6.70 -4.52
C ALA A 36 10.19 7.28 -5.94
N LEU A 37 9.16 8.04 -6.34
CA LEU A 37 9.14 8.74 -7.64
C LEU A 37 10.29 9.75 -7.79
N LEU A 38 10.60 10.51 -6.74
CA LEU A 38 11.65 11.54 -6.77
C LEU A 38 13.04 10.99 -7.11
N VAL A 39 13.31 9.75 -6.72
CA VAL A 39 14.60 9.09 -6.95
C VAL A 39 14.50 7.90 -7.91
N ALA A 40 13.36 7.76 -8.61
CA ALA A 40 13.10 6.68 -9.56
C ALA A 40 13.35 5.27 -9.00
N ASP A 41 13.01 5.03 -7.72
CA ASP A 41 13.25 3.74 -7.07
C ASP A 41 12.30 2.66 -7.60
N ARG A 42 12.76 1.88 -8.58
CA ARG A 42 11.96 0.83 -9.22
C ARG A 42 11.50 -0.26 -8.24
N THR A 43 12.32 -0.59 -7.24
CA THR A 43 11.96 -1.63 -6.26
C THR A 43 10.84 -1.13 -5.37
N GLU A 44 10.97 0.08 -4.83
CA GLU A 44 9.97 0.67 -3.95
C GLU A 44 8.65 0.94 -4.67
N LEU A 45 8.72 1.44 -5.91
CA LEU A 45 7.54 1.64 -6.76
C LEU A 45 6.87 0.29 -7.11
N SER A 46 7.64 -0.76 -7.40
CA SER A 46 7.10 -2.08 -7.68
C SER A 46 6.39 -2.69 -6.46
N ASP A 47 6.91 -2.46 -5.25
CA ASP A 47 6.30 -2.96 -4.00
C ASP A 47 5.04 -2.19 -3.61
N LEU A 48 4.94 -0.91 -3.99
CA LEU A 48 3.76 -0.08 -3.74
C LEU A 48 2.57 -0.41 -4.65
N LEU A 49 2.84 -0.88 -5.86
CA LEU A 49 1.84 -1.03 -6.91
C LEU A 49 1.23 -2.42 -6.92
N ALA A 50 -0.10 -2.48 -7.01
CA ALA A 50 -0.80 -3.73 -7.31
C ALA A 50 -0.43 -4.24 -8.71
N ASP A 51 -0.38 -5.56 -8.89
CA ASP A 51 0.04 -6.17 -10.16
C ASP A 51 -0.89 -5.82 -11.33
N ASP A 52 -2.16 -5.54 -11.06
CA ASP A 52 -3.17 -5.17 -12.05
C ASP A 52 -3.40 -3.65 -12.17
N VAL A 53 -2.53 -2.83 -11.57
CA VAL A 53 -2.65 -1.37 -11.65
C VAL A 53 -2.57 -0.91 -13.11
N ARG A 54 -3.44 0.06 -13.45
CA ARG A 54 -3.41 0.74 -14.74
C ARG A 54 -2.98 2.18 -14.54
N MET A 55 -1.78 2.50 -15.03
CA MET A 55 -1.17 3.80 -14.89
C MET A 55 -1.57 4.70 -16.05
N LYS A 56 -2.28 5.78 -15.76
CA LYS A 56 -2.66 6.77 -16.77
C LYS A 56 -1.74 7.98 -16.68
N LEU A 57 -1.00 8.24 -17.75
CA LEU A 57 -0.22 9.46 -17.93
C LEU A 57 -1.05 10.39 -18.81
N ASP A 58 -1.84 11.24 -18.15
CA ASP A 58 -2.84 12.09 -18.79
C ASP A 58 -2.24 13.16 -19.71
N ASP A 59 -1.03 13.59 -19.40
CA ASP A 59 -0.25 14.56 -20.16
C ASP A 59 0.13 14.07 -21.56
N ILE A 60 0.42 12.77 -21.68
CA ILE A 60 0.80 12.13 -22.93
C ILE A 60 -0.25 11.13 -23.46
N GLY A 61 -1.39 11.00 -22.76
CA GLY A 61 -2.55 10.24 -23.20
C GLY A 61 -2.34 8.72 -23.23
N VAL A 62 -1.40 8.17 -22.46
CA VAL A 62 -1.13 6.72 -22.44
C VAL A 62 -1.66 6.06 -21.18
N VAL A 63 -2.05 4.79 -21.30
CA VAL A 63 -2.37 3.91 -20.19
C VAL A 63 -1.42 2.71 -20.25
N GLN A 64 -0.69 2.47 -19.17
CA GLN A 64 0.37 1.48 -19.08
C GLN A 64 0.06 0.45 -17.99
N THR A 65 0.60 -0.76 -18.14
CA THR A 65 0.62 -1.76 -17.05
C THR A 65 1.64 -1.37 -15.99
N LYS A 66 1.67 -2.10 -14.86
CA LYS A 66 2.72 -1.96 -13.85
C LYS A 66 4.11 -2.11 -14.46
N GLU A 67 4.32 -3.15 -15.27
CA GLU A 67 5.61 -3.48 -15.87
C GLU A 67 6.09 -2.38 -16.81
N ASP A 68 5.20 -1.92 -17.70
CA ASP A 68 5.49 -0.85 -18.66
C ASP A 68 5.83 0.46 -17.93
N PHE A 69 5.04 0.81 -16.90
CA PHE A 69 5.30 1.99 -16.08
C PHE A 69 6.68 1.90 -15.41
N ILE A 70 6.97 0.80 -14.69
CA ILE A 70 8.25 0.59 -13.99
C ILE A 70 9.43 0.54 -14.97
N ALA A 71 9.24 0.07 -16.20
CA ALA A 71 10.28 0.11 -17.23
C ALA A 71 10.57 1.54 -17.72
N SER A 72 9.55 2.41 -17.78
CA SER A 72 9.72 3.81 -18.18
C SER A 72 10.37 4.71 -17.11
N ILE A 73 10.42 4.27 -15.85
CA ILE A 73 10.94 5.07 -14.73
C ILE A 73 12.41 5.48 -14.91
N ASP A 74 13.24 4.63 -15.53
CA ASP A 74 14.66 4.94 -15.76
C ASP A 74 14.84 6.16 -16.69
N GLU A 75 13.86 6.43 -17.57
CA GLU A 75 13.87 7.56 -18.50
C GLU A 75 13.58 8.90 -17.81
N TRP A 76 13.09 8.86 -16.57
CA TRP A 76 12.71 10.06 -15.80
C TRP A 76 13.86 10.59 -14.94
N GLN A 77 14.95 9.83 -14.82
CA GLN A 77 16.21 10.27 -14.23
C GLN A 77 16.93 11.21 -15.21
N GLY A 78 16.50 12.47 -15.23
CA GLY A 78 17.18 13.58 -15.92
C GLY A 78 18.46 14.01 -15.21
#